data_AF-A0A4S8MKQ2-F1
#
_entry.id   AF-A0A4S8MKQ2-F1
#
_cell.length_a   1.000
_cell.length_b   1.000
_cell.length_c   1.000
_cell.angle_alpha   90.00
_cell.angle_beta   90.00
_cell.angle_gamma   90.00
#
_symmetry.space_group_name_H-M   'P 1'
#
loop_
_entity.id
_entity.type
_entity.pdbx_description
1 polymer ?
#
loop_
_entity_poly.entity_id
_entity_poly.type
_entity_poly.pdbx_seq_one_letter_code
_entity_poly.pdbx_strand_id
1 'polypeptide(L)' 'MSFLGYRKWPTPIARPLWPFMVAGSITIYYVAKIQDAAIRSPEYATNPKNPYATKIAAESPSH' A
#
# COMPACT_ATOMS: atom_id res chain seq x y z
N MET A 1 -0.96 -29.66 13.09
CA MET A 1 0.15 -29.35 14.01
C MET A 1 0.19 -27.83 14.22
N SER A 2 0.21 -27.34 15.45
CA SER A 2 0.36 -25.90 15.73
C SER A 2 1.81 -25.48 15.44
N PHE A 3 2.01 -24.29 14.86
CA PHE A 3 3.29 -23.77 14.35
C PHE A 3 4.46 -23.81 15.36
N LEU A 4 4.19 -23.94 16.66
CA LEU A 4 5.20 -24.02 17.73
C LEU A 4 4.83 -25.06 18.82
N GLY A 5 3.99 -26.05 18.52
CA GLY A 5 3.56 -27.05 19.51
C GLY A 5 2.59 -26.52 20.59
N TYR A 6 2.34 -25.21 20.65
CA TYR A 6 1.36 -24.62 21.57
C TYR A 6 -0.08 -25.03 21.22
N ARG A 7 -0.91 -25.22 22.26
CA ARG A 7 -2.35 -25.42 22.09
C ARG A 7 -2.98 -24.16 21.46
N LYS A 8 -3.67 -24.33 20.33
CA LYS A 8 -4.46 -23.27 19.68
C LYS A 8 -5.82 -23.16 20.36
N TRP A 9 -6.14 -21.97 20.86
CA TRP A 9 -7.45 -21.67 21.44
C TRP A 9 -8.31 -20.92 20.42
N PRO A 10 -9.60 -21.27 20.25
CA PRO A 10 -10.48 -20.63 19.28
C PRO A 10 -11.04 -19.30 19.81
N THR A 11 -10.17 -18.30 19.97
CA THR A 11 -10.59 -16.95 20.37
C THR A 11 -11.26 -16.22 19.19
N PRO A 12 -12.37 -15.51 19.42
CA PRO A 12 -13.05 -14.76 18.37
C PRO A 12 -12.26 -13.49 18.01
N ILE A 13 -11.38 -13.59 17.01
CA ILE A 13 -10.53 -12.47 16.56
C ILE A 13 -11.23 -11.62 15.49
N ALA A 14 -11.86 -12.25 14.49
CA ALA A 14 -12.46 -11.54 13.37
C ALA A 14 -13.67 -10.67 13.79
N ARG A 15 -14.46 -11.14 14.74
CA ARG A 15 -15.72 -10.49 15.16
C ARG A 15 -15.50 -9.11 15.83
N PRO A 16 -14.53 -8.92 16.73
CA PRO A 16 -14.21 -7.59 17.24
C PRO A 16 -13.28 -6.79 16.34
N LEU A 17 -12.37 -7.44 15.59
CA LEU A 17 -11.31 -6.72 14.87
C LEU A 17 -11.64 -6.33 13.42
N TRP A 18 -12.75 -6.80 12.85
CA TRP A 18 -13.09 -6.47 11.46
C TRP A 18 -13.18 -4.95 11.16
N PRO A 19 -13.64 -4.05 12.06
CA PRO A 19 -13.68 -2.63 11.75
C PRO A 19 -12.27 -2.05 11.54
N PHE A 20 -11.27 -2.54 12.29
CA PHE A 20 -9.88 -2.13 12.12
C PHE A 20 -9.26 -2.67 10.83
N MET A 21 -9.60 -3.90 10.45
CA MET A 21 -9.19 -4.47 9.16
C MET A 21 -9.75 -3.65 7.98
N VAL A 22 -11.02 -3.24 8.08
CA VAL A 22 -11.67 -2.37 7.09
C VAL A 22 -11.02 -0.98 7.07
N ALA A 23 -10.84 -0.34 8.23
CA ALA A 23 -10.18 0.96 8.30
C ALA A 23 -8.76 0.91 7.72
N GLY A 24 -7.96 -0.10 8.09
CA GLY A 24 -6.59 -0.26 7.59
C GLY A 24 -6.53 -0.47 6.08
N SER A 25 -7.42 -1.29 5.53
CA SER A 25 -7.49 -1.49 4.07
C SER A 25 -7.90 -0.21 3.33
N ILE A 26 -8.85 0.56 3.87
CA ILE A 26 -9.22 1.87 3.34
C ILE A 26 -8.02 2.84 3.37
N THR A 27 -7.31 2.93 4.50
CA THR A 27 -6.13 3.80 4.62
C THR A 27 -5.05 3.43 3.61
N ILE A 28 -4.73 2.14 3.47
CA ILE A 28 -3.73 1.67 2.50
C ILE A 28 -4.12 2.08 1.07
N TYR A 29 -5.39 1.93 0.71
CA TYR A 29 -5.87 2.31 -0.62
C TYR A 29 -5.67 3.80 -0.90
N TYR A 30 -6.06 4.66 0.04
CA TYR A 30 -5.90 6.11 -0.14
C TYR A 30 -4.43 6.55 -0.13
N VAL A 31 -3.62 5.98 0.75
CA VAL A 31 -2.18 6.27 0.80
C VAL A 31 -1.51 5.88 -0.52
N ALA A 32 -1.86 4.72 -1.09
CA ALA A 32 -1.34 4.31 -2.39
C ALA A 32 -1.69 5.33 -3.49
N LYS A 33 -2.93 5.84 -3.52
CA LYS A 33 -3.36 6.86 -4.49
C LYS A 33 -2.62 8.19 -4.30
N ILE A 34 -2.42 8.63 -3.06
CA ILE A 34 -1.69 9.86 -2.76
C ILE A 34 -0.22 9.71 -3.16
N GLN A 35 0.40 8.54 -2.89
CA GLN A 35 1.77 8.25 -3.28
C GLN A 35 1.94 8.27 -4.81
N ASP A 36 1.02 7.63 -5.55
CA ASP A 36 1.02 7.64 -7.03
C ASP A 36 0.97 9.06 -7.62
N ALA A 37 0.27 9.98 -6.97
CA ALA A 37 0.22 11.39 -7.36
C ALA A 37 1.50 12.15 -6.95
N ALA A 38 1.99 11.93 -5.72
CA ALA A 38 3.17 12.59 -5.19
C ALA A 38 4.43 12.26 -6.00
N ILE A 39 4.59 11.00 -6.40
CA ILE A 39 5.74 10.52 -7.19
C ILE A 39 5.75 11.13 -8.60
N ARG A 40 4.59 11.52 -9.15
CA ARG A 40 4.45 12.19 -10.45
C ARG A 40 4.52 13.70 -10.38
N SER A 41 4.56 14.29 -9.19
CA SER A 41 4.68 15.74 -9.04
C SER A 41 6.04 16.23 -9.56
N PRO A 42 6.13 17.47 -10.07
CA PRO A 42 7.30 17.96 -10.80
C PRO A 42 8.61 17.93 -9.96
N GLU A 43 8.49 18.02 -8.64
CA GLU A 43 9.63 17.95 -7.72
C GLU A 43 10.24 16.54 -7.63
N TYR A 44 9.42 15.49 -7.74
CA TYR A 44 9.83 14.10 -7.53
C TYR A 44 9.86 13.26 -8.82
N ALA A 45 9.25 13.73 -9.91
CA ALA A 45 9.20 13.04 -11.19
C ALA A 45 10.59 12.87 -11.83
N THR A 46 11.48 13.86 -11.66
CA THR A 46 12.84 13.87 -12.22
C THR A 46 13.90 13.31 -11.26
N ASN A 47 13.49 12.86 -10.07
CA ASN A 47 14.42 12.36 -9.08
C ASN A 47 15.01 11.00 -9.52
N PRO A 48 16.35 10.84 -9.60
CA PRO A 48 16.98 9.60 -10.05
C PRO A 48 16.72 8.40 -9.13
N LYS A 49 16.27 8.64 -7.90
CA LYS A 49 15.87 7.59 -6.95
C LYS A 49 14.43 7.11 -7.13
N ASN A 50 13.66 7.74 -8.01
CA ASN A 50 12.28 7.39 -8.24
C ASN A 50 12.21 6.11 -9.13
N PRO A 51 11.79 4.96 -8.59
CA PRO A 51 11.73 3.72 -9.35
C PRO A 51 10.64 3.75 -10.45
N TYR A 52 9.74 4.73 -10.42
CA TYR A 52 8.69 4.92 -11.40
C TYR A 52 9.07 5.91 -12.51
N ALA A 53 10.26 6.54 -12.46
CA ALA A 53 10.67 7.54 -13.44
C ALA A 53 10.59 7.03 -14.90
N THR A 54 10.97 5.77 -15.14
CA THR A 54 10.89 5.14 -16.47
C THR A 54 9.45 4.93 -16.95
N LYS A 55 8.54 4.56 -16.04
CA LYS A 55 7.11 4.38 -16.34
C LYS A 55 6.42 5.72 -16.56
N ILE A 56 6.74 6.73 -15.75
CA ILE A 56 6.20 8.09 -15.85
C ILE A 56 6.67 8.75 -17.15
N ALA A 57 7.93 8.58 -17.54
CA ALA A 57 8.45 9.07 -18.81
C ALA A 57 7.82 8.39 -20.03
N ALA A 58 7.47 7.10 -19.93
CA ALA A 58 6.76 6.37 -20.97
C ALA A 58 5.25 6.71 -21.07
N GLU A 59 4.64 7.15 -19.98
CA GLU A 59 3.22 7.50 -19.87
C GLU A 59 2.96 8.98 -20.20
N SER A 60 3.98 9.83 -20.11
CA SER A 60 3.91 11.24 -20.50
C SER A 60 3.78 11.34 -22.03
N PRO A 61 2.72 11.96 -22.58
CA PRO A 61 2.58 12.11 -24.01
C PRO A 61 3.75 12.94 -24.53
N SER A 62 4.48 12.38 -25.48
CA SER A 62 5.52 13.09 -26.22
C SER A 62 4.86 14.23 -26.99
N HIS A 63 5.00 15.44 -26.47
CA HIS A 63 4.73 16.70 -27.15
C HIS A 63 6.02 17.49 -27.26
#